data_AF-A0A8K0FYM8-F1
#
_entry.id   AF-A0A8K0FYM8-F1
#
_cell.length_a   1.000
_cell.length_b   1.000
_cell.length_c   1.000
_cell.angle_alpha   90.00
_cell.angle_beta   90.00
_cell.angle_gamma   90.00
#
_symmetry.space_group_name_H-M   'P 1'
#
loop_
_entity.id
_entity.type
_entity.pdbx_description
1 polymer ?
#
loop_
_entity_poly.entity_id
_entity_poly.type
_entity_poly.pdbx_seq_one_letter_code
_entity_poly.pdbx_strand_id
1 'polypeptide(L)'
;MESPESFGYVYMLTTASPVVEGGATGWATGGCTPPGGYDSLSEGYQTPSPDPESRCKSRVTPLVLRKRRLAANARERRRMQNLNQAFDRLRTFLPQLGQDRQLSKYETLQMAQTYISALYDLLEQQPNA
;
A
#
# COMPACT_ATOMS: atom_id res chain seq x y z
N MET A 1 3.28 -19.02 45.05
CA MET A 1 4.48 -19.28 44.22
C MET A 1 3.94 -19.77 42.89
N GLU A 2 3.51 -18.81 42.07
CA GLU A 2 4.26 -18.25 40.92
C GLU A 2 4.31 -19.26 39.76
N SER A 3 4.04 -18.98 38.49
CA SER A 3 3.40 -17.91 37.71
C SER A 3 3.41 -18.47 36.27
N PRO A 4 2.35 -18.39 35.45
CA PRO A 4 2.48 -18.59 34.00
C PRO A 4 2.56 -17.23 33.30
N GLU A 5 3.75 -16.62 33.30
CA GLU A 5 4.05 -15.37 32.59
C GLU A 5 4.98 -15.66 31.41
N SER A 6 4.44 -15.99 30.24
CA SER A 6 5.03 -15.58 28.94
C SER A 6 4.09 -15.79 27.75
N PHE A 7 2.86 -15.29 27.86
CA PHE A 7 2.07 -14.93 26.68
C PHE A 7 1.72 -13.46 26.74
N GLY A 8 2.77 -12.65 26.92
CA GLY A 8 2.71 -11.21 26.77
C GLY A 8 2.63 -10.83 25.29
N TYR A 9 1.42 -10.73 24.77
CA TYR A 9 1.04 -9.66 23.84
C TYR A 9 -0.38 -9.22 24.18
N VAL A 10 -0.44 -8.39 25.22
CA VAL A 10 -1.57 -7.56 25.59
C VAL A 10 -1.79 -6.56 24.46
N TYR A 11 -2.76 -6.82 23.58
CA TYR A 11 -3.34 -5.78 22.72
C TYR A 11 -4.19 -4.86 23.60
N MET A 12 -3.55 -3.94 24.31
CA MET A 12 -4.21 -2.78 24.90
C MET A 12 -4.04 -1.59 23.95
N LEU A 13 -5.13 -0.81 23.86
CA LEU A 13 -5.32 0.46 23.14
C LEU A 13 -5.68 0.26 21.65
N THR A 14 -6.91 0.43 21.19
CA THR A 14 -7.79 1.57 21.45
C THR A 14 -9.28 1.19 21.26
N THR A 15 -10.12 1.67 22.16
CA THR A 15 -11.58 1.64 22.05
C THR A 15 -12.03 2.61 20.96
N ALA A 16 -12.69 2.09 19.92
CA ALA A 16 -13.44 2.92 18.99
C ALA A 16 -14.57 3.65 19.73
N SER A 17 -14.57 4.98 19.69
CA SER A 17 -15.70 5.85 19.98
C SER A 17 -16.00 6.69 18.72
N PRO A 18 -17.13 7.39 18.65
CA PRO A 18 -18.40 6.94 18.09
C PRO A 18 -18.67 7.54 16.71
N VAL A 19 -19.73 7.07 16.06
CA VAL A 19 -20.31 7.71 14.86
C VAL A 19 -20.70 9.15 15.21
N VAL A 20 -20.20 10.12 14.43
CA VAL A 20 -20.72 11.49 14.40
C VAL A 20 -21.40 11.69 13.05
N GLU A 21 -22.73 11.67 13.07
CA GLU A 21 -23.55 12.30 12.03
C GLU A 21 -23.55 13.80 12.30
N GLY A 22 -23.25 14.60 11.27
CA GLY A 22 -23.51 16.04 11.30
C GLY A 22 -22.65 16.88 10.39
N GLY A 23 -23.29 17.53 9.41
CA GLY A 23 -23.00 18.94 9.10
C GLY A 23 -22.08 19.23 7.91
N ALA A 24 -22.68 19.77 6.86
CA ALA A 24 -22.01 20.43 5.74
C ALA A 24 -21.16 21.63 6.18
N THR A 25 -20.00 21.84 5.54
CA THR A 25 -19.58 23.10 4.85
C THR A 25 -18.06 23.11 4.55
N GLY A 26 -17.68 23.61 3.36
CA GLY A 26 -16.37 24.24 3.12
C GLY A 26 -15.24 23.37 2.52
N TRP A 27 -15.19 23.23 1.20
CA TRP A 27 -13.97 22.82 0.50
C TRP A 27 -13.12 24.05 0.20
N ALA A 28 -12.20 24.37 1.10
CA ALA A 28 -11.20 25.41 0.90
C ALA A 28 -10.14 24.92 -0.11
N THR A 29 -9.94 25.70 -1.18
CA THR A 29 -8.84 25.53 -2.12
C THR A 29 -7.73 26.53 -1.84
N GLY A 30 -6.47 26.09 -1.84
CA GLY A 30 -5.35 26.98 -2.17
C GLY A 30 -4.05 26.69 -1.43
N GLY A 31 -2.95 26.56 -2.19
CA GLY A 31 -1.60 26.71 -1.64
C GLY A 31 -0.51 25.88 -2.33
N CYS A 32 0.01 26.34 -3.47
CA CYS A 32 1.37 26.01 -3.93
C CYS A 32 1.97 27.28 -4.57
N THR A 33 2.93 27.90 -3.89
CA THR A 33 3.88 28.91 -4.42
C THR A 33 5.27 28.27 -4.47
N PRO A 34 6.11 28.56 -5.49
CA PRO A 34 7.27 29.48 -5.32
C PRO A 34 7.73 30.15 -6.66
N PRO A 35 8.95 30.75 -6.81
CA PRO A 35 9.30 32.11 -6.40
C PRO A 35 9.94 33.01 -7.51
N GLY A 36 9.93 34.33 -7.29
CA GLY A 36 11.10 35.22 -7.46
C GLY A 36 11.50 35.76 -8.85
N GLY A 37 11.52 37.10 -8.98
CA GLY A 37 12.29 37.84 -9.98
C GLY A 37 11.58 39.10 -10.49
N TYR A 38 11.80 40.26 -9.84
CA TYR A 38 11.37 41.57 -10.33
C TYR A 38 12.59 42.35 -10.81
N ASP A 39 12.50 42.96 -11.99
CA ASP A 39 13.26 44.15 -12.37
C ASP A 39 12.35 45.04 -13.22
N SER A 40 12.26 46.32 -12.83
CA SER A 40 11.39 47.36 -13.38
C SER A 40 12.04 48.08 -14.57
N LEU A 41 11.27 48.38 -15.62
CA LEU A 41 11.05 49.75 -16.13
C LEU A 41 10.06 49.81 -17.34
N SER A 42 9.00 50.60 -17.15
CA SER A 42 8.26 51.51 -18.06
C SER A 42 8.32 51.33 -19.60
N GLU A 43 7.17 51.13 -20.26
CA GLU A 43 6.41 52.17 -21.01
C GLU A 43 5.34 51.52 -21.93
N GLY A 44 4.07 51.82 -21.69
CA GLY A 44 2.91 51.81 -22.60
C GLY A 44 2.78 50.79 -23.76
N TYR A 45 2.22 49.61 -23.48
CA TYR A 45 1.35 48.88 -24.41
C TYR A 45 0.14 48.34 -23.65
N GLN A 46 -1.07 48.57 -24.17
CA GLN A 46 -2.30 48.01 -23.66
C GLN A 46 -2.24 46.47 -23.81
N THR A 47 -1.78 45.78 -22.79
CA THR A 47 -1.81 44.32 -22.69
C THR A 47 -3.20 43.88 -22.20
N PRO A 48 -3.84 42.86 -22.79
CA PRO A 48 -5.02 42.26 -22.20
C PRO A 48 -4.61 41.66 -20.85
N SER A 49 -5.25 42.14 -19.79
CA SER A 49 -5.08 41.69 -18.41
C SER A 49 -5.06 40.15 -18.32
N PRO A 50 -4.09 39.52 -17.64
CA PRO A 50 -4.16 38.09 -17.35
C PRO A 50 -5.12 37.92 -16.17
N ASP A 51 -6.37 37.54 -16.45
CA ASP A 51 -7.32 37.17 -15.41
C ASP A 51 -6.74 36.04 -14.53
N PRO A 52 -6.71 36.20 -13.19
CA PRO A 52 -6.11 35.25 -12.29
C PRO A 52 -7.15 34.20 -11.85
N GLU A 53 -7.86 33.52 -12.75
CA GLU A 53 -8.81 32.49 -12.30
C GLU A 53 -9.13 31.43 -13.35
N SER A 54 -9.36 30.21 -12.88
CA SER A 54 -9.72 29.03 -13.67
C SER A 54 -8.56 28.37 -14.43
N ARG A 55 -7.59 27.84 -13.65
CA ARG A 55 -7.03 26.50 -13.90
C ARG A 55 -8.20 25.63 -14.37
N CYS A 56 -8.24 25.25 -15.64
CA CYS A 56 -9.19 24.28 -16.16
C CYS A 56 -8.99 22.98 -15.38
N LYS A 57 -9.68 22.87 -14.25
CA LYS A 57 -10.13 21.62 -13.66
C LYS A 57 -11.04 21.03 -14.72
N SER A 58 -10.44 20.45 -15.77
CA SER A 58 -11.14 19.71 -16.80
C SER A 58 -12.13 18.85 -16.04
N ARG A 59 -13.42 19.14 -16.20
CA ARG A 59 -14.49 18.42 -15.54
C ARG A 59 -14.38 17.00 -16.06
N VAL A 60 -13.59 16.17 -15.37
CA VAL A 60 -13.32 14.80 -15.80
C VAL A 60 -14.68 14.13 -15.82
N THR A 61 -15.16 13.80 -17.01
CA THR A 61 -16.51 13.25 -17.14
C THR A 61 -16.59 11.96 -16.32
N PRO A 62 -17.75 11.63 -15.76
CA PRO A 62 -17.93 10.40 -15.00
C PRO A 62 -17.44 9.15 -15.77
N LEU A 63 -17.54 9.16 -17.09
CA LEU A 63 -17.01 8.13 -17.98
C LEU A 63 -15.47 8.04 -17.95
N VAL A 64 -14.76 9.17 -18.00
CA VAL A 64 -13.30 9.18 -17.91
C VAL A 64 -12.82 8.74 -16.52
N LEU A 65 -13.50 9.15 -15.44
CA LEU A 65 -13.22 8.66 -14.09
C LEU A 65 -13.42 7.14 -13.99
N ARG A 66 -14.53 6.61 -14.55
CA ARG A 66 -14.78 5.16 -14.60
C ARG A 66 -13.68 4.42 -15.36
N LYS A 67 -13.26 4.92 -16.52
CA LYS A 67 -12.15 4.33 -17.30
C LYS A 67 -10.84 4.32 -16.51
N ARG A 68 -10.51 5.43 -15.82
CA ARG A 68 -9.31 5.52 -14.96
C ARG A 68 -9.35 4.50 -13.82
N ARG A 69 -10.49 4.36 -13.15
CA ARG A 69 -10.69 3.36 -12.09
C ARG A 69 -10.53 1.93 -12.61
N LEU A 70 -11.10 1.61 -13.77
CA LEU A 70 -10.95 0.29 -14.40
C LEU A 70 -9.49 -0.01 -14.73
N ALA A 71 -8.76 0.97 -15.29
CA ALA A 71 -7.34 0.83 -15.58
C ALA A 71 -6.51 0.63 -14.30
N ALA A 72 -6.81 1.35 -13.23
CA ALA A 72 -6.17 1.18 -11.93
C ALA A 72 -6.41 -0.22 -11.35
N ASN A 73 -7.66 -0.71 -11.36
CA ASN A 73 -8.01 -2.05 -10.90
C ASN A 73 -7.30 -3.14 -11.73
N ALA A 74 -7.15 -2.93 -13.05
CA ALA A 74 -6.43 -3.86 -13.90
C ALA A 74 -4.94 -3.95 -13.54
N ARG A 75 -4.30 -2.82 -13.20
CA ARG A 75 -2.92 -2.80 -12.73
C ARG A 75 -2.76 -3.52 -11.39
N GLU A 76 -3.68 -3.29 -10.43
CA GLU A 76 -3.60 -3.97 -9.14
C GLU A 76 -3.80 -5.48 -9.25
N ARG A 77 -4.70 -5.92 -10.13
CA ARG A 77 -4.84 -7.36 -10.42
C ARG A 77 -3.54 -7.96 -10.94
N ARG A 78 -2.83 -7.29 -11.85
CA ARG A 78 -1.52 -7.75 -12.34
C ARG A 78 -0.48 -7.79 -11.22
N ARG A 79 -0.44 -6.76 -10.37
CA ARG A 79 0.43 -6.72 -9.19
C ARG A 79 0.18 -7.91 -8.27
N MET A 80 -1.08 -8.23 -7.98
CA MET A 80 -1.48 -9.37 -7.16
C MET A 80 -1.22 -10.72 -7.83
N GLN A 81 -1.38 -10.83 -9.15
CA GLN A 81 -0.99 -12.03 -9.91
C GLN A 81 0.50 -12.33 -9.77
N ASN A 82 1.36 -11.31 -9.91
CA ASN A 82 2.81 -11.48 -9.72
C ASN A 82 3.15 -11.92 -8.29
N LEU A 83 2.48 -11.36 -7.28
CA LEU A 83 2.64 -11.80 -5.90
C LEU A 83 2.24 -13.26 -5.70
N ASN A 84 1.07 -13.65 -6.22
CA ASN A 84 0.58 -15.02 -6.10
C ASN A 84 1.51 -16.01 -6.82
N GLN A 85 2.07 -15.65 -7.98
CA GLN A 85 3.08 -16.47 -8.67
C GLN A 85 4.34 -16.67 -7.81
N ALA A 86 4.75 -15.68 -7.03
CA ALA A 86 5.87 -15.84 -6.09
C ALA A 86 5.51 -16.81 -4.95
N PHE A 87 4.28 -16.76 -4.43
CA PHE A 87 3.78 -17.75 -3.46
C PHE A 87 3.75 -19.17 -4.06
N ASP A 88 3.31 -19.32 -5.31
CA ASP A 88 3.29 -20.62 -5.98
C ASP A 88 4.69 -21.21 -6.14
N ARG A 89 5.67 -20.37 -6.53
CA ARG A 89 7.09 -20.77 -6.56
C ARG A 89 7.62 -21.14 -5.19
N LEU A 90 7.25 -20.40 -4.14
CA LEU A 90 7.68 -20.76 -2.79
C LEU A 90 7.16 -22.15 -2.41
N ARG A 91 5.89 -22.46 -2.74
CA ARG A 91 5.28 -23.77 -2.45
C ARG A 91 6.00 -24.94 -3.11
N THR A 92 6.67 -24.75 -4.25
CA THR A 92 7.42 -25.84 -4.90
C THR A 92 8.69 -26.24 -4.13
N PHE A 93 9.20 -25.37 -3.25
CA PHE A 93 10.34 -25.67 -2.40
C PHE A 93 9.96 -26.21 -1.03
N LEU A 94 8.67 -26.14 -0.67
CA LEU A 94 8.20 -26.65 0.62
C LEU A 94 7.95 -28.16 0.54
N PRO A 95 8.27 -28.90 1.60
CA PRO A 95 7.96 -30.32 1.67
C PRO A 95 6.45 -30.54 1.50
N GLN A 96 6.08 -31.43 0.57
CA GLN A 96 4.68 -31.66 0.22
C GLN A 96 3.93 -32.31 1.39
N LEU A 97 2.97 -31.59 1.97
CA LEU A 97 2.02 -32.15 2.91
C LEU A 97 0.97 -32.89 2.07
N GLY A 98 0.88 -34.21 2.25
CA GLY A 98 0.22 -35.14 1.31
C GLY A 98 -1.14 -34.70 0.72
N GLN A 99 -1.37 -35.15 -0.51
CA GLN A 99 -2.56 -35.02 -1.37
C GLN A 99 -2.94 -33.58 -1.78
N ASP A 100 -2.43 -33.14 -2.93
CA ASP A 100 -2.92 -32.08 -3.86
C ASP A 100 -3.45 -30.74 -3.29
N ARG A 101 -3.38 -30.55 -1.97
CA ARG A 101 -3.94 -29.40 -1.27
C ARG A 101 -2.91 -28.29 -1.27
N GLN A 102 -3.29 -27.15 -1.84
CA GLN A 102 -2.46 -25.95 -1.76
C GLN A 102 -2.51 -25.33 -0.36
N LEU A 103 -1.34 -24.99 0.18
CA LEU A 103 -1.19 -24.27 1.44
C LEU A 103 -1.76 -22.85 1.31
N SER A 104 -2.46 -22.36 2.33
CA SER A 104 -2.84 -20.95 2.44
C SER A 104 -1.61 -20.04 2.52
N LYS A 105 -1.79 -18.71 2.37
CA LYS A 105 -0.67 -17.75 2.44
C LYS A 105 0.04 -17.81 3.80
N TYR A 106 -0.73 -17.89 4.88
CA TYR A 106 -0.18 -17.99 6.23
C TYR A 106 0.57 -19.31 6.43
N GLU A 107 -0.06 -20.44 6.09
CA GLU A 107 0.57 -21.77 6.19
C GLU A 107 1.86 -21.83 5.36
N THR A 108 1.88 -21.24 4.16
CA THR A 108 3.07 -21.18 3.29
C THR A 108 4.22 -20.44 3.98
N LEU A 109 3.96 -19.29 4.62
CA LEU A 109 4.99 -18.51 5.31
C LEU A 109 5.49 -19.23 6.56
N GLN A 110 4.58 -19.80 7.35
CA GLN A 110 4.94 -20.55 8.55
C GLN A 110 5.79 -21.78 8.19
N MET A 111 5.38 -22.56 7.18
CA MET A 111 6.16 -23.71 6.72
C MET A 111 7.51 -23.32 6.16
N ALA A 112 7.62 -22.20 5.43
CA ALA A 112 8.91 -21.72 4.93
C ALA A 112 9.88 -21.40 6.08
N GLN A 113 9.41 -20.72 7.13
CA GLN A 113 10.23 -20.44 8.31
C GLN A 113 10.69 -21.73 8.99
N THR A 114 9.77 -22.65 9.28
CA THR A 114 10.10 -23.94 9.91
C THR A 114 11.06 -24.76 9.05
N TYR A 115 10.87 -24.77 7.73
CA TYR A 115 11.71 -25.54 6.83
C TYR A 115 13.13 -24.99 6.74
N ILE A 116 13.29 -23.66 6.65
CA ILE A 116 14.61 -23.02 6.69
C ILE A 116 15.34 -23.37 7.99
N SER A 117 14.68 -23.27 9.15
CA SER A 117 15.29 -23.64 10.44
C SER A 117 15.72 -25.11 10.47
N ALA A 118 14.86 -26.03 10.02
CA ALA A 118 15.19 -27.45 9.98
C ALA A 118 16.40 -27.77 9.08
N LEU A 119 16.54 -27.06 7.96
CA LEU A 119 17.72 -27.20 7.09
C LEU A 119 19.00 -26.66 7.76
N TYR A 120 18.92 -25.56 8.50
CA TYR A 120 20.05 -25.05 9.28
C TYR A 120 20.49 -26.07 10.34
N ASP A 121 19.55 -26.59 11.13
CA ASP A 121 19.85 -27.57 12.18
C ASP A 121 20.48 -28.84 11.58
N LEU A 122 20.00 -29.30 10.43
CA LEU A 122 20.55 -30.46 9.73
C LEU A 122 22.00 -30.22 9.30
N LEU A 123 22.34 -29.02 8.82
CA LEU A 123 23.71 -28.69 8.40
C LEU A 123 24.66 -28.60 9.60
N GLU A 124 24.21 -28.07 10.74
CA GLU A 124 25.03 -27.99 11.95
C GLU A 124 25.27 -29.37 12.60
N GLN A 125 24.30 -30.29 12.46
CA GLN A 125 24.41 -31.66 12.94
C GLN A 125 25.29 -32.58 12.07
N GLN A 126 25.76 -32.11 10.92
CA GLN A 126 26.70 -32.84 10.06
C GLN A 126 28.12 -32.30 10.31
N PRO A 127 28.87 -32.81 11.31
CA PRO A 127 30.28 -32.48 11.43
C PRO A 127 30.98 -33.09 10.22
N ASN A 128 31.44 -32.24 9.30
CA ASN A 128 32.37 -32.49 8.19
C ASN A 128 32.69 -33.98 7.96
N ALA A 129 31.96 -34.62 7.04
CA ALA A 129 32.35 -35.91 6.47
C ALA A 129 33.64 -35.80 5.65
#